data_AF-A0A553DIV8-F1
#
_entry.id   AF-A0A553DIV8-F1
#
_cell.length_a   1.000
_cell.length_b   1.000
_cell.length_c   1.000
_cell.angle_alpha   90.00
_cell.angle_beta   90.00
_cell.angle_gamma   90.00
#
_symmetry.space_group_name_H-M   'P 1'
#
loop_
_entity.id
_entity.type
_entity.pdbx_description
1 polymer ?
#
loop_
_entity_poly.entity_id
_entity_poly.type
_entity_poly.pdbx_seq_one_letter_code
_entity_poly.pdbx_strand_id
1 'polypeptide(L)'
;MKGLIIVMSLLFLGNCNAQRGKPIMPKKEKAIKIIPESACEDKNNIKYKKIVNWYKDGYLNKTSYYDFKNTKSISMVKKSYSIKNGLLYYKKRKVDSTEIYYRYNDSIDCIVWIRKGLPIKEIINIEGLPRPSIYSIIYKDSKTYYSFLEHNSYIENGNGTLKRFYYAKWNFMHNPQDYTKETIKEEGEVKNNFKYGEWKYYNKSGVIDSTKIYSLKDSVDVRFPHCIFNKKEPCYCEKK
;
A
#
# COMPACT_ATOMS: atom_id res chain seq x y z
N MET A 1 -35.77 31.11 -75.24
CA MET A 1 -36.44 31.15 -73.92
C MET A 1 -36.28 29.79 -73.25
N LYS A 2 -36.03 29.80 -71.93
CA LYS A 2 -35.57 28.70 -71.05
C LYS A 2 -34.06 28.46 -71.18
N GLY A 3 -33.17 28.94 -70.31
CA GLY A 3 -33.32 29.35 -68.91
C GLY A 3 -32.86 28.21 -68.02
N LEU A 4 -31.58 28.17 -67.68
CA LEU A 4 -31.09 27.48 -66.48
C LEU A 4 -29.82 28.20 -65.99
N ILE A 5 -30.00 28.93 -64.89
CA ILE A 5 -28.96 29.62 -64.15
C ILE A 5 -28.29 28.57 -63.25
N ILE A 6 -26.99 28.33 -63.43
CA ILE A 6 -26.21 27.55 -62.48
C ILE A 6 -25.39 28.53 -61.66
N VAL A 7 -25.82 28.71 -60.41
CA VAL A 7 -25.10 29.45 -59.36
C VAL A 7 -23.88 28.63 -58.96
N MET A 8 -22.69 29.10 -59.32
CA MET A 8 -21.44 28.47 -58.94
C MET A 8 -21.04 28.95 -57.54
N SER A 9 -21.35 28.14 -56.53
CA SER A 9 -20.96 28.38 -55.14
C SER A 9 -19.43 28.26 -54.98
N LEU A 10 -18.78 29.39 -54.71
CA LEU A 10 -17.38 29.47 -54.27
C LEU A 10 -17.24 28.85 -52.86
N LEU A 11 -16.86 27.57 -52.80
CA LEU A 11 -16.36 26.94 -51.57
C LEU A 11 -14.90 27.34 -51.36
N PHE A 12 -14.69 28.31 -50.49
CA PHE A 12 -13.40 28.59 -49.87
C PHE A 12 -12.99 27.39 -49.00
N LEU A 13 -12.17 26.49 -49.55
CA LEU A 13 -11.38 25.56 -48.74
C LEU A 13 -10.16 26.30 -48.20
N GLY A 14 -10.35 26.95 -47.04
CA GLY A 14 -9.24 27.40 -46.22
C GLY A 14 -8.43 26.20 -45.76
N ASN A 15 -7.23 26.02 -46.32
CA ASN A 15 -6.23 25.09 -45.82
C ASN A 15 -5.71 25.58 -44.45
N CYS A 16 -6.42 25.26 -43.38
CA CYS A 16 -5.87 25.24 -42.04
C CYS A 16 -4.94 24.03 -41.91
N ASN A 17 -3.70 24.17 -42.38
CA ASN A 17 -2.59 23.30 -41.97
C ASN A 17 -2.22 23.61 -40.51
N ALA A 18 -3.10 23.24 -39.58
CA ALA A 18 -2.74 23.09 -38.18
C ALA A 18 -1.84 21.84 -38.09
N GLN A 19 -0.53 22.07 -38.05
CA GLN A 19 0.45 21.07 -37.69
C GLN A 19 0.06 20.49 -36.33
N ARG A 20 -0.62 19.33 -36.33
CA ARG A 20 -0.78 18.51 -35.14
C ARG A 20 0.61 18.07 -34.72
N GLY A 21 1.20 18.79 -33.77
CA GLY A 21 2.40 18.36 -33.09
C GLY A 21 2.21 16.92 -32.64
N LYS A 22 3.17 16.05 -32.99
CA LYS A 22 3.14 14.65 -32.57
C LYS A 22 2.97 14.64 -31.04
N PRO A 23 2.05 13.83 -30.49
CA PRO A 23 1.93 13.71 -29.04
C PRO A 23 3.30 13.34 -28.49
N ILE A 24 3.81 14.16 -27.57
CA ILE A 24 5.01 13.86 -26.80
C ILE A 24 4.65 12.63 -25.97
N MET A 25 4.99 11.45 -26.46
CA MET A 25 4.83 10.24 -25.67
C MET A 25 5.70 10.42 -24.41
N PRO A 26 5.14 10.27 -23.20
CA PRO A 26 5.93 10.34 -21.99
C PRO A 26 7.07 9.34 -22.12
N LYS A 27 8.32 9.84 -21.97
CA LYS A 27 9.50 8.99 -21.92
C LYS A 27 9.20 7.89 -20.91
N LYS A 28 9.18 6.64 -21.37
CA LYS A 28 9.13 5.45 -20.52
C LYS A 28 10.34 5.56 -19.59
N GLU A 29 10.14 6.07 -18.37
CA GLU A 29 11.16 5.99 -17.34
C GLU A 29 11.50 4.52 -17.19
N LYS A 30 12.77 4.18 -17.43
CA LYS A 30 13.27 2.84 -17.16
C LYS A 30 12.94 2.55 -15.69
N ALA A 31 12.13 1.53 -15.44
CA ALA A 31 11.84 1.07 -14.10
C ALA A 31 13.18 0.89 -13.38
N ILE A 32 13.44 1.75 -12.38
CA ILE A 32 14.58 1.58 -11.51
C ILE A 32 14.33 0.24 -10.84
N LYS A 33 15.18 -0.74 -11.16
CA LYS A 33 15.16 -2.04 -10.49
C LYS A 33 15.64 -1.78 -9.06
N ILE A 34 14.70 -1.41 -8.19
CA ILE A 34 14.93 -1.38 -6.75
C ILE A 34 15.16 -2.84 -6.39
N ILE A 35 16.43 -3.22 -6.28
CA ILE A 35 16.79 -4.47 -5.61
C ILE A 35 16.36 -4.23 -4.17
N PRO A 36 15.34 -4.95 -3.65
CA PRO A 36 15.01 -4.84 -2.25
C PRO A 36 16.29 -5.15 -1.49
N GLU A 37 16.76 -4.21 -0.65
CA GLU A 37 17.79 -4.55 0.34
C GLU A 37 17.35 -5.87 0.97
N SER A 38 18.24 -6.88 0.91
CA SER A 38 17.86 -8.25 1.23
C SER A 38 17.09 -8.23 2.53
N ALA A 39 15.92 -8.85 2.53
CA ALA A 39 14.99 -8.69 3.64
C ALA A 39 15.53 -9.26 4.96
N CYS A 40 16.70 -9.93 4.91
CA CYS A 40 17.49 -10.49 6.00
C CYS A 40 18.78 -9.72 6.32
N GLU A 41 19.23 -8.75 5.51
CA GLU A 41 20.45 -7.97 5.80
C GLU A 41 20.14 -6.79 6.71
N ASP A 42 20.05 -7.07 8.00
CA ASP A 42 20.08 -6.04 9.04
C ASP A 42 21.55 -5.55 9.17
N LYS A 43 22.02 -4.74 8.21
CA LYS A 43 23.41 -4.21 8.19
C LYS A 43 23.80 -3.41 9.44
N ASN A 44 22.86 -3.16 10.36
CA ASN A 44 23.05 -2.30 11.53
C ASN A 44 22.89 -2.98 12.90
N ASN A 45 22.68 -4.31 13.00
CA ASN A 45 22.55 -5.02 14.30
C ASN A 45 21.67 -4.25 15.32
N ILE A 46 20.53 -3.70 14.86
CA ILE A 46 19.74 -2.79 15.70
C ILE A 46 18.96 -3.61 16.72
N LYS A 47 19.39 -3.57 17.98
CA LYS A 47 18.65 -4.20 19.09
C LYS A 47 17.47 -3.31 19.50
N TYR A 48 16.25 -3.73 19.14
CA TYR A 48 15.02 -3.05 19.58
C TYR A 48 14.82 -3.23 21.08
N LYS A 49 14.42 -2.15 21.78
CA LYS A 49 14.23 -2.18 23.23
C LYS A 49 13.12 -3.11 23.69
N LYS A 50 12.14 -3.39 22.81
CA LYS A 50 10.97 -4.18 23.15
C LYS A 50 10.36 -4.85 21.92
N ILE A 51 10.13 -6.15 22.05
CA ILE A 51 9.36 -6.94 21.10
C ILE A 51 7.94 -7.10 21.66
N VAL A 52 6.92 -6.94 20.82
CA VAL A 52 5.52 -7.11 21.20
C VAL A 52 4.77 -7.95 20.18
N ASN A 53 3.88 -8.80 20.67
CA ASN A 53 3.04 -9.68 19.84
C ASN A 53 1.58 -9.23 19.94
N TRP A 54 0.98 -8.88 18.81
CA TRP A 54 -0.38 -8.38 18.68
C TRP A 54 -1.20 -9.26 17.74
N TYR A 55 -2.52 -9.32 17.92
CA TYR A 55 -3.43 -10.05 17.01
C TYR A 55 -4.75 -9.32 16.79
N LYS A 56 -5.35 -9.50 15.61
CA LYS A 56 -6.66 -8.94 15.28
C LYS A 56 -7.77 -9.52 16.17
N ASP A 57 -8.67 -8.69 16.68
CA ASP A 57 -9.83 -9.15 17.46
C ASP A 57 -10.71 -10.12 16.65
N GLY A 58 -11.36 -11.06 17.33
CA GLY A 58 -12.22 -12.08 16.70
C GLY A 58 -11.45 -13.22 16.04
N TYR A 59 -10.13 -13.24 16.16
CA TYR A 59 -9.26 -14.28 15.63
C TYR A 59 -8.42 -14.90 16.76
N LEU A 60 -8.77 -16.12 17.17
CA LEU A 60 -8.05 -16.94 18.13
C LEU A 60 -8.10 -18.39 17.67
N ASN A 61 -7.25 -18.76 16.71
CA ASN A 61 -7.10 -20.16 16.36
C ASN A 61 -6.08 -20.82 17.32
N LYS A 62 -6.52 -21.83 18.09
CA LYS A 62 -5.75 -22.47 19.18
C LYS A 62 -4.54 -23.28 18.70
N THR A 63 -4.40 -23.52 17.40
CA THR A 63 -3.38 -24.40 16.80
C THR A 63 -2.11 -23.68 16.35
N SER A 64 -2.03 -22.36 16.53
CA SER A 64 -0.87 -21.61 16.03
C SER A 64 0.34 -21.75 16.96
N TYR A 65 1.54 -21.87 16.38
CA TYR A 65 2.85 -21.86 17.07
C TYR A 65 3.19 -20.55 17.82
N TYR A 66 2.27 -19.58 17.89
CA TYR A 66 2.48 -18.34 18.62
C TYR A 66 2.27 -18.51 20.12
N ASP A 67 3.12 -17.84 20.90
CA ASP A 67 2.93 -17.66 22.32
C ASP A 67 1.76 -16.70 22.61
N PHE A 68 0.53 -17.23 22.54
CA PHE A 68 -0.69 -16.49 22.85
C PHE A 68 -0.71 -15.96 24.29
N LYS A 69 0.03 -16.57 25.22
CA LYS A 69 0.09 -16.13 26.62
C LYS A 69 0.63 -14.71 26.74
N ASN A 70 1.53 -14.32 25.83
CA ASN A 70 2.15 -13.01 25.78
C ASN A 70 1.64 -12.12 24.63
N THR A 71 0.63 -12.56 23.89
CA THR A 71 0.08 -11.84 22.72
C THR A 71 -1.18 -11.05 23.12
N LYS A 72 -1.30 -9.80 22.66
CA LYS A 72 -2.43 -8.90 22.99
C LYS A 72 -3.35 -8.68 21.80
N SER A 73 -4.65 -8.68 22.04
CA SER A 73 -5.63 -8.34 21.02
C SER A 73 -5.52 -6.87 20.63
N ILE A 74 -5.89 -6.49 19.39
CA ILE A 74 -5.86 -5.09 18.97
C ILE A 74 -6.76 -4.21 19.84
N SER A 75 -7.92 -4.70 20.29
CA SER A 75 -8.77 -3.97 21.24
C SER A 75 -8.04 -3.66 22.54
N MET A 76 -7.25 -4.60 23.09
CA MET A 76 -6.42 -4.35 24.27
C MET A 76 -5.23 -3.43 23.98
N VAL A 77 -4.57 -3.59 22.82
CA VAL A 77 -3.45 -2.75 22.38
C VAL A 77 -3.91 -1.30 22.29
N LYS A 78 -5.06 -1.02 21.66
CA LYS A 78 -5.64 0.32 21.50
C LYS A 78 -5.98 1.03 22.83
N LYS A 79 -6.09 0.31 23.96
CA LYS A 79 -6.23 0.93 25.31
C LYS A 79 -4.93 1.56 25.82
N SER A 80 -3.78 1.07 25.33
CA SER A 80 -2.46 1.47 25.83
C SER A 80 -1.56 2.11 24.79
N TYR A 81 -1.81 1.84 23.51
CA TYR A 81 -1.11 2.45 22.38
C TYR A 81 -2.02 3.42 21.64
N SER A 82 -1.43 4.49 21.13
CA SER A 82 -2.13 5.49 20.31
C SER A 82 -1.18 6.13 19.32
N ILE A 83 -1.70 6.53 18.16
CA ILE A 83 -0.99 7.41 17.24
C ILE A 83 -1.40 8.85 17.52
N LYS A 84 -0.43 9.75 17.69
CA LYS A 84 -0.63 11.20 17.80
C LYS A 84 0.38 11.90 16.91
N ASN A 85 -0.09 12.78 16.03
CA ASN A 85 0.76 13.51 15.07
C ASN A 85 1.69 12.58 14.28
N GLY A 86 1.19 11.42 13.85
CA GLY A 86 1.97 10.44 13.10
C GLY A 86 3.04 9.68 13.91
N LEU A 87 3.02 9.78 15.24
CA LEU A 87 3.96 9.10 16.13
C LEU A 87 3.23 8.10 17.02
N LEU A 88 3.82 6.93 17.24
CA LEU A 88 3.34 5.91 18.14
C LEU A 88 3.70 6.23 19.60
N TYR A 89 2.70 6.18 20.47
CA TYR A 89 2.82 6.33 21.91
C TYR A 89 2.35 5.08 22.64
N TYR A 90 3.00 4.75 23.76
CA TYR A 90 2.56 3.76 24.74
C TYR A 90 2.35 4.44 26.08
N LYS A 91 1.14 4.34 26.66
CA LYS A 91 0.75 5.00 27.92
C LYS A 91 1.18 6.47 27.97
N LYS A 92 0.85 7.23 26.91
CA LYS A 92 1.20 8.65 26.71
C LYS A 92 2.70 8.97 26.56
N ARG A 93 3.60 7.99 26.60
CA ARG A 93 5.03 8.18 26.32
C ARG A 93 5.33 7.78 24.88
N LYS A 94 6.13 8.59 24.18
CA LYS A 94 6.56 8.28 22.80
C LYS A 94 7.35 6.97 22.83
N VAL A 95 7.03 6.06 21.91
CA VAL A 95 7.77 4.79 21.78
C VAL A 95 9.18 5.10 21.30
N ASP A 96 10.20 4.58 21.99
CA ASP A 96 11.58 4.79 21.60
C ASP A 96 12.03 3.80 20.51
N SER A 97 11.94 2.50 20.76
CA SER A 97 12.07 1.49 19.71
C SER A 97 11.26 0.26 20.07
N THR A 98 10.54 -0.28 19.08
CA THR A 98 9.78 -1.51 19.25
C THR A 98 9.68 -2.27 17.94
N GLU A 99 9.72 -3.59 18.04
CA GLU A 99 9.35 -4.50 16.97
C GLU A 99 7.99 -5.10 17.29
N ILE A 100 7.07 -5.02 16.33
CA ILE A 100 5.68 -5.47 16.47
C ILE A 100 5.48 -6.64 15.55
N TYR A 101 5.19 -7.79 16.13
CA TYR A 101 4.68 -8.96 15.42
C TYR A 101 3.17 -8.89 15.48
N TYR A 102 2.53 -8.61 14.34
CA TYR A 102 1.09 -8.45 14.24
C TYR A 102 0.48 -9.54 13.38
N ARG A 103 -0.32 -10.42 14.00
CA ARG A 103 -1.12 -11.39 13.27
C ARG A 103 -2.44 -10.79 12.83
N TYR A 104 -2.66 -10.76 11.52
CA TYR A 104 -3.89 -10.27 10.95
C TYR A 104 -4.96 -11.37 10.81
N ASN A 105 -4.58 -12.55 10.30
CA ASN A 105 -5.39 -13.77 10.22
C ASN A 105 -4.47 -15.01 10.13
N ASP A 106 -5.01 -16.22 9.87
CA ASP A 106 -4.21 -17.46 9.75
C ASP A 106 -3.11 -17.35 8.69
N SER A 107 -3.39 -16.61 7.62
CA SER A 107 -2.55 -16.59 6.44
C SER A 107 -1.73 -15.31 6.29
N ILE A 108 -1.84 -14.33 7.18
CA ILE A 108 -1.16 -13.03 7.06
C ILE A 108 -0.62 -12.58 8.42
N ASP A 109 0.70 -12.45 8.48
CA ASP A 109 1.46 -11.89 9.59
C ASP A 109 2.23 -10.64 9.11
N CYS A 110 2.30 -9.60 9.93
CA CYS A 110 3.08 -8.39 9.64
C CYS A 110 4.15 -8.22 10.71
N ILE A 111 5.36 -7.85 10.32
CA ILE A 111 6.43 -7.43 11.24
C ILE A 111 6.67 -5.96 10.99
N VAL A 112 6.52 -5.14 12.03
CA VAL A 112 6.62 -3.68 11.93
C VAL A 112 7.68 -3.19 12.90
N TRP A 113 8.66 -2.47 12.38
CA TRP A 113 9.71 -1.86 13.18
C TRP A 113 9.41 -0.39 13.38
N ILE A 114 9.43 0.03 14.64
CA ILE A 114 9.17 1.41 15.07
C ILE A 114 10.41 1.97 15.75
N ARG A 115 10.79 3.21 15.41
CA ARG A 115 11.87 3.96 16.06
C ARG A 115 11.46 5.42 16.26
N LYS A 116 11.68 5.94 17.47
CA LYS A 116 11.27 7.27 17.93
C LYS A 116 9.80 7.59 17.61
N GLY A 117 8.94 6.56 17.64
CA GLY A 117 7.52 6.63 17.34
C GLY A 117 7.16 6.51 15.85
N LEU A 118 8.14 6.49 14.94
CA LEU A 118 7.91 6.38 13.50
C LEU A 118 8.14 4.96 13.00
N PRO A 119 7.35 4.48 12.04
CA PRO A 119 7.65 3.23 11.33
C PRO A 119 8.91 3.40 10.49
N ILE A 120 9.75 2.36 10.47
CA ILE A 120 10.99 2.31 9.67
C ILE A 120 10.97 1.20 8.64
N LYS A 121 10.26 0.10 8.92
CA LYS A 121 10.07 -1.02 8.02
C LYS A 121 8.78 -1.75 8.39
N GLU A 122 8.12 -2.31 7.39
CA GLU A 122 7.05 -3.30 7.52
C GLU A 122 7.36 -4.44 6.56
N ILE A 123 7.32 -5.68 7.05
CA ILE A 123 7.34 -6.89 6.23
C ILE A 123 5.97 -7.54 6.38
N ILE A 124 5.37 -7.93 5.27
CA ILE A 124 4.11 -8.65 5.25
C ILE A 124 4.43 -10.08 4.83
N ASN A 125 4.19 -11.03 5.72
CA ASN A 125 4.34 -12.46 5.50
C ASN A 125 2.99 -13.08 5.22
N ILE A 126 2.95 -13.94 4.20
CA ILE A 126 1.74 -14.63 3.79
C ILE A 126 2.01 -16.13 3.82
N GLU A 127 1.08 -16.87 4.39
CA GLU A 127 1.12 -18.32 4.41
C GLU A 127 1.17 -18.88 2.99
N GLY A 128 2.01 -19.89 2.79
CA GLY A 128 2.23 -20.47 1.48
C GLY A 128 3.02 -19.58 0.52
N LEU A 129 3.67 -18.50 0.98
CA LEU A 129 4.67 -17.71 0.25
C LEU A 129 6.08 -17.88 0.87
N PRO A 130 7.19 -17.60 0.15
CA PRO A 130 8.51 -17.54 0.76
C PRO A 130 8.51 -16.56 1.93
N ARG A 131 9.38 -16.81 2.90
CA ARG A 131 9.60 -15.91 4.03
C ARG A 131 11.00 -15.28 3.97
N PRO A 132 11.11 -13.95 4.12
CA PRO A 132 10.00 -12.99 4.17
C PRO A 132 9.26 -12.92 2.84
N SER A 133 7.93 -12.77 2.88
CA SER A 133 7.18 -12.60 1.64
C SER A 133 7.59 -11.26 1.06
N ILE A 134 7.79 -11.19 -0.26
CA ILE A 134 8.48 -10.07 -0.93
C ILE A 134 7.67 -8.75 -0.96
N TYR A 135 6.71 -8.64 -0.04
CA TYR A 135 5.92 -7.48 0.28
C TYR A 135 6.55 -6.73 1.45
N SER A 136 6.92 -5.48 1.21
CA SER A 136 7.48 -4.65 2.27
C SER A 136 7.19 -3.18 2.07
N ILE A 137 7.25 -2.45 3.17
CA ILE A 137 7.20 -0.99 3.18
C ILE A 137 8.44 -0.50 3.90
N ILE A 138 9.22 0.36 3.26
CA ILE A 138 10.48 0.90 3.81
C ILE A 138 10.36 2.41 3.91
N TYR A 139 10.63 2.95 5.10
CA TYR A 139 10.59 4.38 5.37
C TYR A 139 12.03 4.90 5.45
N LYS A 140 12.47 5.63 4.42
CA LYS A 140 13.84 6.10 4.27
C LYS A 140 13.85 7.58 3.89
N ASP A 141 14.38 8.39 4.79
CA ASP A 141 14.50 9.85 4.64
C ASP A 141 13.15 10.50 4.32
N SER A 142 13.03 11.20 3.19
CA SER A 142 11.78 11.78 2.70
C SER A 142 10.85 10.78 2.02
N LYS A 143 11.29 9.54 1.75
CA LYS A 143 10.57 8.59 0.89
C LYS A 143 10.02 7.41 1.67
N THR A 144 8.80 7.01 1.32
CA THR A 144 8.23 5.73 1.73
C THR A 144 8.06 4.87 0.51
N TYR A 145 8.76 3.73 0.49
CA TYR A 145 8.75 2.76 -0.60
C TYR A 145 7.77 1.65 -0.29
N TYR A 146 6.97 1.27 -1.27
CA TYR A 146 6.05 0.16 -1.22
C TYR A 146 6.46 -0.85 -2.28
N SER A 147 6.81 -2.05 -1.83
CA SER A 147 7.22 -3.17 -2.69
C SER A 147 6.17 -4.26 -2.63
N PHE A 148 5.62 -4.60 -3.80
CA PHE A 148 4.64 -5.66 -4.01
C PHE A 148 5.10 -6.48 -5.21
N LEU A 149 5.70 -7.66 -5.00
CA LEU A 149 6.33 -8.52 -6.03
C LEU A 149 7.06 -7.73 -7.15
N GLU A 150 6.39 -7.52 -8.28
CA GLU A 150 6.92 -6.86 -9.48
C GLU A 150 6.70 -5.34 -9.49
N HIS A 151 5.85 -4.85 -8.61
CA HIS A 151 5.44 -3.46 -8.49
C HIS A 151 6.12 -2.76 -7.31
N ASN A 152 6.90 -1.73 -7.64
CA ASN A 152 7.45 -0.81 -6.66
C ASN A 152 6.85 0.57 -6.87
N SER A 153 6.45 1.22 -5.79
CA SER A 153 6.03 2.62 -5.79
C SER A 153 6.64 3.35 -4.61
N TYR A 154 6.64 4.69 -4.66
CA TYR A 154 7.04 5.49 -3.52
C TYR A 154 6.20 6.76 -3.42
N ILE A 155 6.10 7.27 -2.20
CA ILE A 155 5.62 8.63 -1.93
C ILE A 155 6.77 9.44 -1.35
N GLU A 156 6.79 10.74 -1.62
CA GLU A 156 7.86 11.65 -1.21
C GLU A 156 7.32 12.77 -0.33
N ASN A 157 7.96 12.98 0.82
CA ASN A 157 7.53 13.88 1.89
C ASN A 157 6.06 13.66 2.29
N GLY A 158 5.59 12.41 2.19
CA GLY A 158 4.20 12.04 2.45
C GLY A 158 3.23 12.44 1.35
N ASN A 159 3.69 12.76 0.15
CA ASN A 159 2.83 13.14 -0.97
C ASN A 159 3.11 12.24 -2.19
N GLY A 160 2.07 11.96 -2.97
CA GLY A 160 2.17 11.21 -4.22
C GLY A 160 0.96 10.33 -4.49
N THR A 161 1.02 9.53 -5.55
CA THR A 161 0.00 8.53 -5.85
C THR A 161 0.45 7.18 -5.29
N LEU A 162 -0.43 6.50 -4.55
CA LEU A 162 -0.16 5.17 -4.03
C LEU A 162 -1.07 4.15 -4.72
N LYS A 163 -0.50 3.02 -5.11
CA LYS A 163 -1.22 1.81 -5.52
C LYS A 163 -0.85 0.68 -4.57
N ARG A 164 -1.85 -0.06 -4.10
CA ARG A 164 -1.64 -1.33 -3.40
C ARG A 164 -2.29 -2.45 -4.18
N PHE A 165 -1.75 -3.64 -4.02
CA PHE A 165 -2.15 -4.81 -4.78
C PHE A 165 -2.70 -5.90 -3.87
N TYR A 166 -3.55 -6.75 -4.43
CA TYR A 166 -3.85 -8.04 -3.83
C TYR A 166 -2.62 -8.91 -3.90
N TYR A 167 -2.41 -9.71 -2.85
CA TYR A 167 -1.29 -10.62 -2.80
C TYR A 167 -1.45 -11.75 -3.82
N ALA A 168 -0.38 -12.05 -4.55
CA ALA A 168 -0.35 -13.19 -5.44
C ALA A 168 -0.51 -14.50 -4.68
N LYS A 169 -1.11 -15.47 -5.35
CA LYS A 169 -1.07 -16.87 -4.96
C LYS A 169 0.16 -17.49 -5.61
N TRP A 170 0.98 -18.20 -4.83
CA TRP A 170 2.08 -19.00 -5.34
C TRP A 170 1.64 -20.44 -5.59
N ASN A 171 2.11 -20.99 -6.70
CA ASN A 171 1.95 -22.40 -7.02
C ASN A 171 3.28 -23.14 -6.83
N PHE A 172 3.67 -23.29 -5.56
CA PHE A 172 4.93 -23.92 -5.18
C PHE A 172 5.08 -25.37 -5.65
N MET A 173 3.98 -26.06 -5.96
CA MET A 173 4.02 -27.49 -6.30
C MET A 173 4.81 -27.78 -7.58
N HIS A 174 4.98 -26.80 -8.46
CA HIS A 174 5.59 -27.03 -9.78
C HIS A 174 6.75 -26.09 -10.12
N ASN A 175 6.70 -24.82 -9.69
CA ASN A 175 7.79 -23.87 -9.93
C ASN A 175 7.76 -22.73 -8.89
N PRO A 176 8.85 -22.45 -8.16
CA PRO A 176 8.93 -21.32 -7.23
C PRO A 176 8.82 -19.93 -7.91
N GLN A 177 8.77 -19.86 -9.23
CA GLN A 177 8.53 -18.62 -9.99
C GLN A 177 7.10 -18.55 -10.56
N ASP A 178 6.26 -19.57 -10.32
CA ASP A 178 4.87 -19.59 -10.77
C ASP A 178 3.96 -18.94 -9.71
N TYR A 179 3.57 -17.69 -9.99
CA TYR A 179 2.64 -16.94 -9.18
C TYR A 179 1.61 -16.20 -10.04
N THR A 180 0.42 -16.02 -9.49
CA THR A 180 -0.62 -15.22 -10.15
C THR A 180 -0.16 -13.77 -10.24
N LYS A 181 -0.41 -13.10 -11.37
CA LYS A 181 -0.19 -11.66 -11.48
C LYS A 181 -0.95 -10.88 -10.41
N GLU A 182 -0.34 -9.81 -9.94
CA GLU A 182 -0.94 -8.92 -8.95
C GLU A 182 -2.11 -8.13 -9.56
N THR A 183 -3.25 -8.14 -8.89
CA THR A 183 -4.39 -7.27 -9.22
C THR A 183 -4.35 -6.05 -8.32
N ILE A 184 -4.57 -4.84 -8.88
CA ILE A 184 -4.70 -3.62 -8.08
C ILE A 184 -5.84 -3.82 -7.06
N LYS A 185 -5.59 -3.46 -5.80
CA LYS A 185 -6.55 -3.51 -4.70
C LYS A 185 -7.10 -2.13 -4.39
N GLU A 186 -6.23 -1.13 -4.33
CA GLU A 186 -6.61 0.26 -4.12
C GLU A 186 -5.62 1.21 -4.76
N GLU A 187 -6.11 2.37 -5.18
CA GLU A 187 -5.26 3.47 -5.61
C GLU A 187 -5.88 4.82 -5.28
N GLY A 188 -5.01 5.83 -5.08
CA GLY A 188 -5.43 7.20 -4.87
C GLY A 188 -4.27 8.12 -4.52
N GLU A 189 -4.62 9.37 -4.22
CA GLU A 189 -3.67 10.40 -3.82
C GLU A 189 -3.35 10.30 -2.32
N VAL A 190 -2.09 10.50 -1.97
CA VAL A 190 -1.60 10.67 -0.61
C VAL A 190 -1.12 12.11 -0.46
N LYS A 191 -1.56 12.76 0.63
CA LYS A 191 -1.13 14.10 1.02
C LYS A 191 -0.79 14.13 2.50
N ASN A 192 0.40 14.62 2.86
CA ASN A 192 0.92 14.64 4.22
C ASN A 192 0.90 13.27 4.95
N ASN A 193 1.12 12.18 4.21
CA ASN A 193 1.03 10.78 4.63
C ASN A 193 -0.40 10.25 4.80
N PHE A 194 -1.41 11.02 4.42
CA PHE A 194 -2.81 10.64 4.56
C PHE A 194 -3.44 10.38 3.19
N LYS A 195 -4.32 9.38 3.10
CA LYS A 195 -5.22 9.26 1.94
C LYS A 195 -5.93 10.61 1.71
N TYR A 196 -5.99 11.07 0.47
CA TYR A 196 -6.61 12.35 0.12
C TYR A 196 -7.37 12.22 -1.20
N GLY A 197 -8.45 12.99 -1.34
CA GLY A 197 -9.26 13.01 -2.55
C GLY A 197 -9.94 11.67 -2.81
N GLU A 198 -10.14 11.37 -4.08
CA GLU A 198 -10.78 10.13 -4.51
C GLU A 198 -9.82 8.93 -4.40
N TRP A 199 -10.32 7.86 -3.78
CA TRP A 199 -9.65 6.57 -3.69
C TRP A 199 -10.56 5.49 -4.28
N LYS A 200 -10.01 4.74 -5.23
CA LYS A 200 -10.69 3.63 -5.91
C LYS A 200 -10.28 2.33 -5.24
N TYR A 201 -11.27 1.48 -5.00
CA TYR A 201 -11.10 0.15 -4.44
C TYR A 201 -11.59 -0.86 -5.46
N TYR A 202 -10.77 -1.86 -5.71
CA TYR A 202 -11.00 -2.87 -6.74
C TYR A 202 -11.25 -4.22 -6.08
N ASN A 203 -12.06 -5.07 -6.72
CA ASN A 203 -12.18 -6.47 -6.35
C ASN A 203 -11.03 -7.31 -6.95
N LYS A 204 -10.96 -8.61 -6.61
CA LYS A 204 -9.89 -9.52 -7.09
C LYS A 204 -9.87 -9.70 -8.62
N SER A 205 -10.97 -9.39 -9.29
CA SER A 205 -11.08 -9.41 -10.76
C SER A 205 -10.61 -8.10 -11.42
N GLY A 206 -10.20 -7.10 -10.62
CA GLY A 206 -9.72 -5.81 -11.12
C GLY A 206 -10.82 -4.81 -11.47
N VAL A 207 -12.07 -5.10 -11.08
CA VAL A 207 -13.21 -4.19 -11.30
C VAL A 207 -13.35 -3.27 -10.08
N ILE A 208 -13.66 -1.99 -10.29
CA ILE A 208 -13.95 -1.05 -9.21
C ILE A 208 -15.15 -1.56 -8.43
N ASP A 209 -14.91 -1.90 -7.17
CA ASP A 209 -15.92 -2.33 -6.21
C ASP A 209 -16.52 -1.14 -5.48
N SER A 210 -15.70 -0.14 -5.14
CA SER A 210 -16.17 1.10 -4.52
C SER A 210 -15.22 2.26 -4.72
N THR A 211 -15.71 3.46 -4.45
CA THR A 211 -14.91 4.69 -4.43
C THR A 211 -15.22 5.46 -3.15
N LYS A 212 -14.20 6.06 -2.54
CA LYS A 212 -14.34 6.87 -1.31
C LYS A 212 -13.57 8.17 -1.45
N ILE A 213 -14.09 9.23 -0.85
CA ILE A 213 -13.45 10.55 -0.84
C ILE A 213 -12.89 10.83 0.55
N TYR A 214 -11.62 11.22 0.62
CA TYR A 214 -10.89 11.49 1.85
C TYR A 214 -10.53 12.96 2.00
N SER A 215 -10.80 13.49 3.19
CA SER A 215 -10.33 14.81 3.63
C SER A 215 -9.22 14.65 4.67
N LEU A 216 -8.24 15.56 4.72
CA LEU A 216 -7.10 15.47 5.65
C LEU A 216 -7.52 15.28 7.13
N LYS A 217 -8.70 15.77 7.53
CA LYS A 217 -9.19 15.71 8.92
C LYS A 217 -9.67 14.32 9.35
N ASP A 218 -10.05 13.46 8.41
CA ASP A 218 -10.67 12.14 8.66
C ASP A 218 -9.81 10.96 8.21
N SER A 219 -8.61 11.24 7.72
CA SER A 219 -7.90 10.32 6.82
C SER A 219 -7.05 9.26 7.49
N VAL A 220 -6.72 8.25 6.68
CA VAL A 220 -5.90 7.09 7.02
C VAL A 220 -4.43 7.42 6.77
N ASP A 221 -3.61 7.33 7.82
CA ASP A 221 -2.15 7.44 7.68
C ASP A 221 -1.63 6.18 6.98
N VAL A 222 -1.05 6.34 5.80
CA VAL A 222 -0.61 5.23 4.94
C VAL A 222 0.70 4.59 5.40
N ARG A 223 1.36 5.17 6.42
CA ARG A 223 2.62 4.67 7.00
C ARG A 223 2.41 3.69 8.14
N PHE A 224 1.22 3.66 8.73
CA PHE A 224 0.91 2.66 9.73
C PHE A 224 0.14 1.53 9.05
N PRO A 225 0.37 0.27 9.47
CA PRO A 225 -0.37 -0.85 8.94
C PRO A 225 -1.85 -0.54 9.01
N HIS A 226 -2.50 -0.62 7.84
CA HIS A 226 -3.84 -0.09 7.60
C HIS A 226 -4.85 -0.56 8.67
N CYS A 227 -4.59 -1.74 9.24
CA CYS A 227 -5.43 -2.43 10.20
C CYS A 227 -5.23 -2.16 11.68
N ILE A 228 -4.05 -1.68 12.09
CA ILE A 228 -3.75 -1.62 13.52
C ILE A 228 -4.36 -0.36 14.14
N PHE A 229 -4.27 0.78 13.46
CA PHE A 229 -4.58 2.07 14.08
C PHE A 229 -5.59 2.94 13.31
N ASN A 230 -6.03 2.57 12.11
CA ASN A 230 -7.07 3.31 11.41
C ASN A 230 -8.46 2.95 11.93
N LYS A 231 -9.29 3.97 12.18
CA LYS A 231 -10.58 3.84 12.88
C LYS A 231 -11.79 3.63 11.96
N LYS A 232 -11.69 4.02 10.69
CA LYS A 232 -12.85 4.16 9.78
C LYS A 232 -12.83 3.26 8.56
N GLU A 233 -11.69 2.71 8.18
CA GLU A 233 -11.63 1.73 7.09
C GLU A 233 -11.61 0.32 7.65
N PRO A 234 -12.49 -0.57 7.18
CA PRO A 234 -12.37 -1.97 7.53
C PRO A 234 -11.08 -2.48 6.90
N CYS A 235 -10.45 -3.40 7.62
CA CYS A 235 -9.41 -4.22 7.05
C CYS A 235 -10.01 -5.11 5.96
N TYR A 236 -10.03 -4.62 4.72
CA TYR A 236 -10.54 -5.39 3.60
C TYR A 236 -9.52 -6.47 3.23
N CYS A 237 -9.63 -7.64 3.86
CA CYS A 237 -9.16 -9.00 3.50
C CYS A 237 -9.72 -9.93 4.60
N GLU A 238 -10.45 -11.02 4.43
CA GLU A 238 -11.04 -11.73 3.30
C GLU A 238 -12.46 -12.09 3.78
N LYS A 239 -13.51 -11.74 3.04
CA LYS A 239 -14.72 -12.55 3.13
C LYS A 239 -14.50 -13.71 2.17
N LYS A 240 -14.65 -14.92 2.71
CA LYS A 240 -14.79 -16.15 1.91
C LYS A 240 -15.88 -15.95 0.87
#